data_AF-A0A803TY22-F1
#
_entry.id   AF-A0A803TY22-F1
#
_cell.length_a   1.000
_cell.length_b   1.000
_cell.length_c   1.000
_cell.angle_alpha   90.00
_cell.angle_beta   90.00
_cell.angle_gamma   90.00
#
_symmetry.space_group_name_H-M   'P 1'
#
loop_
_entity.id
_entity.type
_entity.pdbx_description
1 polymer ?
#
loop_
_entity_poly.entity_id
_entity_poly.type
_entity_poly.pdbx_seq_one_letter_code
_entity_poly.pdbx_strand_id
1 'polypeptide(L)'
;LSRKPEYTAGRTDIPETQLLQPENFATLTVGNTKSTSVEPASPNPKSTTTDSFFIQEIRASQQTDAWAQEQIRQGLRFPFSLKNGLLCYRNHVYIPPGPGREKALNLCHDSKPAGHFGLFKTIHLILRDFWWPRIRKDVENYVTTCPVCQRSKTRREKPAGLLHPLPTPSRPWEIISADFITDLPPSLGFTTILVVVDLFTKMAHFIPCEGLPTAKETADLFLQHVFRLHGLPKSLVTDRGSQFTSRFWKALQKLLGIDSRLSSAHHPQTDGQTERTNATLEQYLRCYVNYQQDNWASLLPLSEFAFNNGAQNSTKEAPFFANYGFHPRFFPPVVEASEVPAAENWLQELTAVQELLHQQLDQAKEDYKRHADSHRQPGPEIKVGDRVWLSTRFLPS
;
A
#
# COMPACT_ATOMS: atom_id res chain seq x y z
N LEU A 1 -8.20 15.06 7.67
CA LEU A 1 -9.62 15.16 7.22
C LEU A 1 -10.54 14.60 8.31
N SER A 2 -10.43 15.14 9.52
CA SER A 2 -11.33 14.83 10.62
C SER A 2 -11.94 16.15 11.06
N ARG A 3 -13.25 16.29 10.89
CA ARG A 3 -14.01 17.39 11.48
C ARG A 3 -14.93 16.80 12.55
N LYS A 4 -14.94 17.43 13.73
CA LYS A 4 -15.89 17.17 14.81
C LYS A 4 -17.29 17.73 14.45
N PRO A 5 -18.37 17.23 15.06
CA PRO A 5 -19.75 17.41 14.60
C PRO A 5 -20.45 18.67 15.15
N GLU A 6 -19.75 19.79 15.28
CA GLU A 6 -20.35 21.05 15.78
C GLU A 6 -19.87 22.26 14.98
N TYR A 7 -20.20 22.32 13.69
CA TYR A 7 -19.91 23.49 12.85
C TYR A 7 -21.20 24.03 12.23
N THR A 8 -21.74 25.09 12.82
CA THR A 8 -22.80 25.92 12.23
C THR A 8 -22.23 26.88 11.20
N ALA A 9 -22.83 26.87 10.00
CA ALA A 9 -22.42 27.66 8.85
C ALA A 9 -22.61 29.17 9.09
N GLY A 10 -21.59 29.98 8.78
CA GLY A 10 -21.70 31.44 8.67
C GLY A 10 -20.76 32.23 9.57
N ARG A 11 -19.46 32.25 9.26
CA ARG A 11 -18.58 33.38 9.60
C ARG A 11 -17.41 33.43 8.62
N THR A 12 -17.17 34.63 8.08
CA THR A 12 -16.22 34.98 7.03
C THR A 12 -14.77 34.74 7.43
N ASP A 13 -14.00 34.17 6.49
CA ASP A 13 -12.57 33.90 6.59
C ASP A 13 -11.74 35.17 6.85
N ILE A 14 -10.79 35.09 7.80
CA ILE A 14 -9.63 35.98 7.88
C ILE A 14 -8.40 35.16 7.49
N PRO A 15 -7.53 35.62 6.56
CA PRO A 15 -6.37 34.86 6.14
C PRO A 15 -5.17 35.18 7.04
N GLU A 16 -4.85 34.29 7.98
CA GLU A 16 -3.49 34.24 8.56
C GLU A 16 -2.83 32.93 8.13
N THR A 17 -2.31 32.93 6.91
CA THR A 17 -1.26 32.00 6.51
C THR A 17 0.07 32.63 6.93
N GLN A 18 0.63 32.22 8.07
CA GLN A 18 2.00 32.56 8.39
C GLN A 18 2.93 31.83 7.41
N LEU A 19 3.39 32.57 6.39
CA LEU A 19 4.53 32.19 5.56
C LEU A 19 5.79 32.25 6.44
N LEU A 20 6.51 31.12 6.50
CA LEU A 20 7.82 31.03 7.16
C LEU A 20 8.80 32.00 6.49
N GLN A 21 9.32 32.96 7.26
CA GLN A 21 10.34 33.92 6.81
C GLN A 21 11.74 33.26 6.73
N PRO A 22 12.64 33.73 5.83
CA PRO A 22 13.94 33.10 5.53
C PRO A 22 14.93 33.02 6.71
N GLU A 23 14.70 33.76 7.78
CA GLU A 23 15.62 33.91 8.92
C GLU A 23 15.61 32.75 9.94
N ASN A 24 14.79 31.72 9.70
CA ASN A 24 14.75 30.50 10.52
C ASN A 24 15.53 29.30 9.93
N PHE A 25 16.30 29.50 8.84
CA PHE A 25 17.24 28.48 8.36
C PHE A 25 18.58 28.59 9.10
N ALA A 26 18.63 28.05 10.33
CA ALA A 26 19.89 27.81 11.02
C ALA A 26 20.56 26.55 10.45
N THR A 27 21.77 26.71 9.95
CA THR A 27 22.64 25.66 9.41
C THR A 27 23.04 24.67 10.51
N LEU A 28 22.56 23.42 10.44
CA LEU A 28 23.13 22.30 11.19
C LEU A 28 24.39 21.83 10.48
N THR A 29 25.54 22.34 10.88
CA THR A 29 26.87 21.80 10.55
C THR A 29 27.13 20.56 11.41
N VAL A 30 27.19 19.38 10.79
CA VAL A 30 27.81 18.18 11.38
C VAL A 30 29.29 18.20 11.04
N GLY A 31 30.13 18.04 12.07
CA GLY A 31 31.58 18.14 12.01
C GLY A 31 32.32 16.93 11.43
N ASN A 32 33.64 17.12 11.40
CA ASN A 32 34.74 16.19 11.10
C ASN A 32 35.00 15.81 9.64
N THR A 33 35.84 16.61 8.97
CA THR A 33 37.05 16.11 8.30
C THR A 33 38.14 17.18 8.30
N LYS A 34 39.38 16.74 8.56
CA LYS A 34 40.60 17.53 8.75
C LYS A 34 40.84 18.60 7.68
N SER A 35 41.34 19.76 8.14
CA SER A 35 41.85 20.85 7.33
C SER A 35 43.16 20.46 6.62
N THR A 36 43.13 20.44 5.29
CA THR A 36 44.33 20.57 4.46
C THR A 36 44.17 21.87 3.66
N SER A 37 45.08 22.81 3.90
CA SER A 37 45.16 24.08 3.17
C SER A 37 45.46 23.82 1.69
N VAL A 38 44.54 24.25 0.81
CA VAL A 38 44.77 24.32 -0.63
C VAL A 38 44.76 25.81 -1.01
N GLU A 39 45.87 26.26 -1.59
CA GLU A 39 46.07 27.61 -2.12
C GLU A 39 44.99 27.99 -3.16
N PRO A 40 44.73 29.30 -3.37
CA PRO A 40 43.75 29.74 -4.36
C PRO A 40 44.24 29.43 -5.77
N ALA A 41 43.56 28.49 -6.43
CA ALA A 41 43.79 28.22 -7.85
C ALA A 41 43.39 29.45 -8.69
N SER A 42 44.35 29.98 -9.44
CA SER A 42 44.17 30.95 -10.51
C SER A 42 43.09 30.53 -11.52
N PRO A 43 42.41 31.47 -12.19
CA PRO A 43 41.32 31.17 -13.12
C PRO A 43 41.82 30.35 -14.31
N ASN A 44 41.18 29.21 -14.55
CA ASN A 44 41.54 28.26 -15.60
C ASN A 44 40.96 28.74 -16.96
N PRO A 45 41.77 29.01 -18.01
CA PRO A 45 41.34 29.69 -19.23
C PRO A 45 40.82 28.73 -20.33
N LYS A 46 39.89 27.82 -20.02
CA LYS A 46 39.49 26.74 -20.96
C LYS A 46 37.98 26.61 -21.28
N SER A 47 37.15 27.63 -21.03
CA SER A 47 35.74 27.62 -21.45
C SER A 47 35.41 28.46 -22.70
N THR A 48 36.35 29.20 -23.27
CA THR A 48 36.04 30.26 -24.26
C THR A 48 35.89 29.78 -25.72
N THR A 49 36.34 28.56 -26.06
CA THR A 49 36.50 28.17 -27.47
C THR A 49 35.20 27.68 -28.13
N THR A 50 34.34 26.98 -27.40
CA THR A 50 33.10 26.38 -27.96
C THR A 50 31.99 27.41 -28.17
N ASP A 51 31.86 28.38 -27.25
CA ASP A 51 30.89 29.47 -27.35
C ASP A 51 31.20 30.39 -28.56
N SER A 52 32.49 30.57 -28.87
CA SER A 52 32.93 31.36 -30.03
C SER A 52 32.52 30.71 -31.36
N PHE A 53 32.63 29.38 -31.47
CA PHE A 53 32.31 28.66 -32.71
C PHE A 53 30.80 28.64 -32.99
N PHE A 54 29.97 28.41 -31.95
CA PHE A 54 28.52 28.41 -32.12
C PHE A 54 27.97 29.78 -32.52
N ILE A 55 28.49 30.85 -31.92
CA ILE A 55 28.12 32.23 -32.28
C ILE A 55 28.55 32.57 -33.71
N GLN A 56 29.73 32.10 -34.16
CA GLN A 56 30.18 32.26 -35.54
C GLN A 56 29.25 31.53 -36.52
N GLU A 57 28.80 30.33 -36.20
CA GLU A 57 27.86 29.57 -37.02
C GLU A 57 26.49 30.25 -37.12
N ILE A 58 25.98 30.79 -36.01
CA ILE A 58 24.74 31.60 -36.04
C ILE A 58 24.93 32.83 -36.92
N ARG A 59 26.07 33.52 -36.81
CA ARG A 59 26.38 34.69 -37.65
C ARG A 59 26.40 34.32 -39.14
N ALA A 60 27.06 33.23 -39.52
CA ALA A 60 27.07 32.74 -40.90
C ALA A 60 25.66 32.36 -41.37
N SER A 61 24.87 31.72 -40.51
CA SER A 61 23.47 31.35 -40.82
C SER A 61 22.59 32.58 -41.05
N GLN A 62 22.79 33.65 -40.26
CA GLN A 62 22.05 34.91 -40.46
C GLN A 62 22.46 35.64 -41.73
N GLN A 63 23.69 35.46 -42.23
CA GLN A 63 24.14 36.05 -43.50
C GLN A 63 23.46 35.41 -44.71
N THR A 64 23.14 34.13 -44.64
CA THR A 64 22.47 33.38 -45.72
C THR A 64 20.95 33.34 -45.60
N ASP A 65 20.39 33.66 -44.43
CA ASP A 65 18.95 33.73 -44.20
C ASP A 65 18.33 34.98 -44.84
N ALA A 66 17.51 34.78 -45.88
CA ALA A 66 16.87 35.86 -46.63
C ALA A 66 16.00 36.76 -45.73
N TRP A 67 15.34 36.18 -44.72
CA TRP A 67 14.53 36.95 -43.78
C TRP A 67 15.39 37.85 -42.89
N ALA A 68 16.48 37.31 -42.31
CA ALA A 68 17.42 38.11 -41.53
C ALA A 68 18.03 39.27 -42.33
N GLN A 69 18.46 39.00 -43.57
CA GLN A 69 19.04 40.02 -44.44
C GLN A 69 18.03 41.12 -44.80
N GLU A 70 16.77 40.77 -45.02
CA GLU A 70 15.71 41.74 -45.27
C GLU A 70 15.45 42.63 -44.05
N GLN A 71 15.41 42.06 -42.83
CA GLN A 71 15.25 42.85 -41.61
C GLN A 71 16.40 43.85 -41.39
N ILE A 72 17.62 43.46 -41.75
CA ILE A 72 18.79 44.35 -41.68
C ILE A 72 18.69 45.46 -42.72
N ARG A 73 18.27 45.14 -43.96
CA ARG A 73 18.16 46.08 -45.09
C ARG A 73 17.08 47.15 -44.87
N GLN A 74 15.95 46.79 -44.27
CA GLN A 74 14.82 47.70 -44.04
C GLN A 74 15.09 48.78 -42.96
N GLY A 75 16.27 48.73 -42.31
CA GLY A 75 16.60 49.60 -41.19
C GLY A 75 16.01 49.07 -39.89
N LEU A 76 16.88 48.62 -38.99
CA LEU A 76 16.49 48.00 -37.73
C LEU A 76 15.74 48.99 -36.83
N ARG A 77 14.54 48.59 -36.39
CA ARG A 77 13.73 49.31 -35.40
C ARG A 77 13.32 48.36 -34.29
N PHE A 78 13.00 48.90 -33.11
CA PHE A 78 12.42 48.10 -32.04
C PHE A 78 11.24 47.27 -32.60
N PRO A 79 11.19 45.95 -32.35
CA PRO A 79 11.96 45.16 -31.36
C PRO A 79 13.29 44.56 -31.83
N PHE A 80 13.80 44.90 -33.02
CA PHE A 80 15.03 44.36 -33.60
C PHE A 80 16.26 45.25 -33.34
N SER A 81 17.42 44.62 -33.16
CA SER A 81 18.70 45.30 -32.95
C SER A 81 19.86 44.46 -33.49
N LEU A 82 20.97 45.09 -33.85
CA LEU A 82 22.22 44.40 -34.19
C LEU A 82 23.21 44.51 -33.02
N LYS A 83 23.72 43.38 -32.52
CA LYS A 83 24.76 43.35 -31.48
C LYS A 83 25.90 42.46 -31.94
N ASN A 84 27.13 42.99 -32.00
CA ASN A 84 28.33 42.24 -32.42
C ASN A 84 28.14 41.48 -33.76
N GLY A 85 27.44 42.12 -34.71
CA GLY A 85 27.11 41.55 -36.02
C GLY A 85 26.05 40.45 -36.00
N LEU A 86 25.29 40.29 -34.91
CA LEU A 86 24.16 39.36 -34.80
C LEU A 86 22.84 40.12 -34.75
N LEU A 87 21.87 39.66 -35.53
CA LEU A 87 20.47 40.09 -35.44
C LEU A 87 19.87 39.56 -34.13
N CYS A 88 19.26 40.46 -33.35
CA CYS A 88 18.56 40.14 -32.11
C CYS A 88 17.11 40.63 -32.15
N TYR A 89 16.21 39.92 -31.47
CA TYR A 89 14.84 40.32 -31.17
C TYR A 89 14.67 40.51 -29.66
N ARG A 90 14.31 41.72 -29.23
CA ARG A 90 14.21 42.11 -27.80
C ARG A 90 15.43 41.70 -26.98
N ASN A 91 16.64 41.92 -27.51
CA ASN A 91 17.94 41.52 -26.96
C ASN A 91 18.31 40.03 -27.03
N HIS A 92 17.46 39.16 -27.57
CA HIS A 92 17.78 37.73 -27.75
C HIS A 92 18.27 37.46 -29.17
N VAL A 93 19.33 36.69 -29.34
CA VAL A 93 19.93 36.38 -30.65
C VAL A 93 18.93 35.59 -31.50
N TYR A 94 18.65 36.07 -32.72
CA TYR A 94 17.79 35.37 -33.65
C TYR A 94 18.50 34.13 -34.22
N ILE A 95 17.84 32.97 -34.22
CA ILE A 95 18.38 31.76 -34.88
C ILE A 95 17.52 31.40 -36.11
N PRO A 96 18.07 31.50 -37.33
CA PRO A 96 17.41 31.04 -38.55
C PRO A 96 17.03 29.55 -38.51
N PRO A 97 16.07 29.09 -39.34
CA PRO A 97 15.80 27.67 -39.49
C PRO A 97 17.06 26.91 -39.91
N GLY A 98 17.42 25.86 -39.19
CA GLY A 98 18.61 25.05 -39.49
C GLY A 98 19.27 24.44 -38.25
N PRO A 99 20.49 23.89 -38.40
CA PRO A 99 21.23 23.18 -37.35
C PRO A 99 21.47 24.01 -36.08
N GLY A 100 21.54 25.34 -36.21
CA GLY A 100 21.70 26.25 -35.07
C GLY A 100 20.58 26.13 -34.03
N ARG A 101 19.34 25.85 -34.45
CA ARG A 101 18.22 25.66 -33.50
C ARG A 101 18.35 24.37 -32.72
N GLU A 102 18.74 23.29 -33.38
CA GLU A 102 18.96 21.99 -32.74
C GLU A 102 20.11 22.07 -31.71
N LYS A 103 21.20 22.76 -32.05
CA LYS A 103 22.30 23.03 -31.11
C LYS A 103 21.86 23.85 -29.90
N ALA A 104 21.04 24.90 -30.10
CA ALA A 104 20.48 25.67 -29.00
C ALA A 104 19.56 24.82 -28.10
N LEU A 105 18.72 23.97 -28.70
CA LEU A 105 17.85 23.04 -27.98
C LEU A 105 18.68 22.01 -27.17
N ASN A 106 19.72 21.44 -27.76
CA ASN A 106 20.63 20.52 -27.09
C ASN A 106 21.36 21.20 -25.91
N LEU A 107 21.88 22.40 -26.10
CA LEU A 107 22.56 23.16 -25.04
C LEU A 107 21.62 23.45 -23.86
N CYS A 108 20.38 23.85 -24.13
CA CYS A 108 19.42 24.27 -23.13
C CYS A 108 18.52 23.14 -22.59
N HIS A 109 18.64 21.91 -23.10
CA HIS A 109 17.89 20.75 -22.62
C HIS A 109 18.81 19.59 -22.17
N ASP A 110 19.78 19.20 -23.00
CA ASP A 110 20.55 17.96 -22.83
C ASP A 110 21.84 18.16 -22.03
N SER A 111 22.31 19.40 -21.93
CA SER A 111 23.52 19.66 -21.15
C SER A 111 23.31 19.34 -19.67
N LYS A 112 24.35 18.85 -19.01
CA LYS A 112 24.35 18.59 -17.56
C LYS A 112 23.81 19.76 -16.73
N PRO A 113 24.19 21.04 -16.97
CA PRO A 113 23.61 22.17 -16.23
C PRO A 113 22.15 22.48 -16.60
N ALA A 114 21.67 22.09 -17.79
CA ALA A 114 20.28 22.28 -18.21
C ALA A 114 19.32 21.20 -17.67
N GLY A 115 19.82 20.01 -17.34
CA GLY A 115 19.14 19.05 -16.48
C GLY A 115 17.89 18.37 -17.06
N HIS A 116 17.72 18.30 -18.38
CA HIS A 116 16.59 17.63 -19.04
C HIS A 116 15.21 18.06 -18.51
N PHE A 117 15.04 19.33 -18.14
CA PHE A 117 13.79 19.80 -17.58
C PHE A 117 12.63 19.78 -18.60
N GLY A 118 11.40 19.90 -18.09
CA GLY A 118 10.19 19.98 -18.93
C GLY A 118 10.08 21.30 -19.70
N LEU A 119 9.15 21.35 -20.64
CA LEU A 119 8.90 22.47 -21.57
C LEU A 119 9.08 23.86 -20.95
N PHE A 120 8.44 24.12 -19.80
CA PHE A 120 8.47 25.43 -19.16
C PHE A 120 9.88 25.89 -18.75
N LYS A 121 10.71 25.00 -18.20
CA LYS A 121 12.07 25.39 -17.78
C LYS A 121 12.99 25.50 -18.99
N THR A 122 12.88 24.58 -19.95
CA THR A 122 13.67 24.59 -21.18
C THR A 122 13.42 25.85 -21.99
N ILE A 123 12.15 26.27 -22.15
CA ILE A 123 11.84 27.51 -22.88
C ILE A 123 12.40 28.76 -22.17
N HIS A 124 12.36 28.78 -20.83
CA HIS A 124 12.96 29.87 -20.05
C HIS A 124 14.49 29.93 -20.18
N LEU A 125 15.16 28.78 -20.31
CA LEU A 125 16.60 28.75 -20.54
C LEU A 125 16.95 29.27 -21.93
N ILE A 126 16.23 28.83 -22.96
CA ILE A 126 16.48 29.25 -24.35
C ILE A 126 16.21 30.74 -24.53
N LEU A 127 15.11 31.23 -23.98
CA LEU A 127 14.71 32.64 -24.08
C LEU A 127 15.57 33.60 -23.25
N ARG A 128 16.65 33.16 -22.59
CA ARG A 128 17.64 34.08 -22.00
C ARG A 128 18.56 34.67 -23.05
N ASP A 129 18.90 33.87 -24.06
CA ASP A 129 19.96 34.19 -25.01
C ASP A 129 19.48 34.13 -26.46
N PHE A 130 18.47 33.31 -26.78
CA PHE A 130 18.06 33.00 -28.14
C PHE A 130 16.57 33.21 -28.40
N TRP A 131 16.23 33.48 -29.66
CA TRP A 131 14.84 33.61 -30.10
C TRP A 131 14.66 33.17 -31.56
N TRP A 132 13.50 32.60 -31.87
CA TRP A 132 13.04 32.41 -33.24
C TRP A 132 11.51 32.27 -33.32
N PRO A 133 10.89 32.45 -34.49
CA PRO A 133 9.46 32.24 -34.67
C PRO A 133 9.03 30.82 -34.29
N ARG A 134 7.96 30.70 -33.51
CA ARG A 134 7.37 29.41 -33.05
C ARG A 134 8.30 28.56 -32.16
N ILE A 135 9.26 29.19 -31.48
CA ILE A 135 10.19 28.53 -30.54
C ILE A 135 9.52 27.55 -29.56
N ARG A 136 8.35 27.90 -29.01
CA ARG A 136 7.61 27.02 -28.10
C ARG A 136 7.31 25.64 -28.71
N LYS A 137 6.89 25.60 -29.98
CA LYS A 137 6.55 24.36 -30.68
C LYS A 137 7.79 23.49 -30.88
N ASP A 138 8.91 24.11 -31.24
CA ASP A 138 10.18 23.40 -31.44
C ASP A 138 10.69 22.83 -30.11
N VAL A 139 10.62 23.60 -29.02
CA VAL A 139 10.99 23.14 -27.67
C VAL A 139 10.08 22.02 -27.18
N GLU A 140 8.77 22.14 -27.38
CA GLU A 140 7.81 21.11 -27.01
C GLU A 140 8.09 19.80 -27.74
N ASN A 141 8.27 19.85 -29.05
CA ASN A 141 8.66 18.70 -29.86
C ASN A 141 9.97 18.08 -29.35
N TYR A 142 11.02 18.89 -29.15
CA TYR A 142 12.32 18.40 -28.70
C TYR A 142 12.26 17.69 -27.34
N VAL A 143 11.59 18.31 -26.35
CA VAL A 143 11.46 17.76 -25.01
C VAL A 143 10.60 16.49 -25.00
N THR A 144 9.54 16.45 -25.82
CA THR A 144 8.66 15.27 -25.92
C THR A 144 9.30 14.12 -26.67
N THR A 145 10.19 14.36 -27.63
CA THR A 145 10.90 13.28 -28.35
C THR A 145 12.26 12.92 -27.75
N CYS A 146 12.73 13.62 -26.72
CA CYS A 146 14.03 13.37 -26.08
C CYS A 146 14.11 11.93 -25.51
N PRO A 147 15.00 11.06 -26.02
CA PRO A 147 15.09 9.65 -25.59
C PRO A 147 15.42 9.49 -24.11
N VAL A 148 16.26 10.38 -23.55
CA VAL A 148 16.62 10.36 -22.13
C VAL A 148 15.40 10.69 -21.26
N CYS A 149 14.64 11.73 -21.63
CA CYS A 149 13.40 12.07 -20.94
C CYS A 149 12.37 10.94 -21.03
N GLN A 150 12.20 10.32 -22.20
CA GLN A 150 11.23 9.25 -22.42
C GLN A 150 11.54 7.97 -21.63
N ARG A 151 12.81 7.69 -21.36
CA ARG A 151 13.25 6.53 -20.58
C ARG A 151 13.29 6.79 -19.07
N SER A 152 13.65 7.99 -18.67
CA SER A 152 13.95 8.29 -17.26
C SER A 152 12.79 8.93 -16.51
N LYS A 153 11.87 9.64 -17.18
CA LYS A 153 10.74 10.29 -16.50
C LYS A 153 9.60 9.31 -16.30
N THR A 154 9.04 9.30 -15.09
CA THR A 154 7.82 8.56 -14.77
C THR A 154 6.67 9.04 -15.67
N ARG A 155 6.06 8.13 -16.42
CA ARG A 155 4.83 8.42 -17.17
C ARG A 155 3.70 8.72 -16.18
N ARG A 156 3.03 9.87 -16.36
CA ARG A 156 1.87 10.28 -15.53
C ARG A 156 0.54 9.99 -16.21
N GLU A 157 0.54 9.12 -17.21
CA GLU A 157 -0.68 8.68 -17.88
C GLU A 157 -1.46 7.73 -16.96
N LYS A 158 -2.79 7.70 -17.13
CA LYS A 158 -3.61 6.68 -16.46
C LYS A 158 -3.15 5.31 -16.98
N PRO A 159 -2.95 4.31 -16.11
CA PRO A 159 -2.66 2.94 -16.55
C PRO A 159 -3.70 2.49 -17.58
N ALA A 160 -3.23 1.89 -18.67
CA ALA A 160 -4.11 1.28 -19.64
C ALA A 160 -4.72 -0.01 -19.07
N GLY A 161 -6.02 -0.24 -19.31
CA GLY A 161 -6.77 -1.39 -18.82
C GLY A 161 -7.80 -1.02 -17.76
N LEU A 162 -9.04 -1.49 -17.94
CA LEU A 162 -10.08 -1.40 -16.92
C LEU A 162 -9.92 -2.56 -15.92
N LEU A 163 -10.32 -2.32 -14.68
CA LEU A 163 -10.32 -3.35 -13.65
C LEU A 163 -11.27 -4.49 -14.03
N HIS A 164 -10.74 -5.72 -14.13
CA HIS A 164 -11.55 -6.93 -14.21
C HIS A 164 -11.66 -7.54 -12.81
N PRO A 165 -12.81 -7.38 -12.12
CA PRO A 165 -12.98 -7.93 -10.78
C PRO A 165 -13.00 -9.46 -10.81
N LEU A 166 -12.57 -10.08 -9.71
CA LEU A 166 -12.75 -11.51 -9.51
C LEU A 166 -14.25 -11.87 -9.48
N PRO A 167 -14.64 -13.07 -9.95
CA PRO A 167 -16.02 -13.51 -9.83
C PRO A 167 -16.44 -13.52 -8.36
N THR A 168 -17.66 -13.04 -8.09
CA THR A 168 -18.22 -13.06 -6.74
C THR A 168 -18.42 -14.50 -6.30
N PRO A 169 -17.89 -14.91 -5.14
CA PRO A 169 -18.13 -16.26 -4.62
C PRO A 169 -19.61 -16.46 -4.29
N SER A 170 -20.07 -17.71 -4.28
CA SER A 170 -21.47 -18.06 -4.02
C SER A 170 -21.75 -18.51 -2.59
N ARG A 171 -20.72 -18.90 -1.84
CA ARG A 171 -20.82 -19.34 -0.45
C ARG A 171 -19.54 -19.00 0.33
N PRO A 172 -19.60 -18.98 1.68
CA PRO A 172 -18.40 -18.85 2.52
C PRO A 172 -17.33 -19.88 2.16
N TRP A 173 -16.07 -19.43 2.16
CA TRP A 173 -14.85 -20.22 1.98
C TRP A 173 -14.73 -20.93 0.62
N GLU A 174 -15.55 -20.55 -0.37
CA GLU A 174 -15.42 -21.08 -1.73
C GLU A 174 -14.19 -20.55 -2.45
N ILE A 175 -13.93 -19.25 -2.32
CA ILE A 175 -12.76 -18.58 -2.88
C ILE A 175 -12.10 -17.84 -1.73
N ILE A 176 -10.84 -18.13 -1.50
CA ILE A 176 -10.04 -17.49 -0.46
C ILE A 176 -8.85 -16.76 -1.08
N SER A 177 -8.35 -15.75 -0.38
CA SER A 177 -7.03 -15.18 -0.66
C SER A 177 -6.07 -15.45 0.48
N ALA A 178 -4.78 -15.52 0.16
CA ALA A 178 -3.73 -15.64 1.15
C ALA A 178 -2.52 -14.78 0.79
N ASP A 179 -1.93 -14.16 1.81
CA ASP A 179 -0.76 -13.29 1.70
C ASP A 179 0.10 -13.37 2.97
N PHE A 180 1.35 -12.93 2.89
CA PHE A 180 2.28 -12.88 4.01
C PHE A 180 2.65 -11.44 4.35
N ILE A 181 2.50 -11.07 5.62
CA ILE A 181 3.14 -9.88 6.18
C ILE A 181 4.49 -10.31 6.73
N THR A 182 5.59 -9.89 6.09
CA THR A 182 6.97 -10.26 6.46
C THR A 182 7.70 -9.14 7.16
N ASP A 183 8.93 -9.43 7.60
CA ASP A 183 9.87 -8.45 8.15
C ASP A 183 9.35 -7.68 9.38
N LEU A 184 8.49 -8.34 10.17
CA LEU A 184 8.02 -7.80 11.43
C LEU A 184 9.11 -7.93 12.51
N PRO A 185 9.15 -7.01 13.49
CA PRO A 185 9.99 -7.17 14.68
C PRO A 185 9.74 -8.53 15.34
N PRO A 186 10.75 -9.22 15.88
CA PRO A 186 10.54 -10.51 16.55
C PRO A 186 9.55 -10.40 17.73
N SER A 187 8.54 -11.26 17.76
CA SER A 187 7.60 -11.40 18.88
C SER A 187 7.32 -12.87 19.17
N LEU A 188 7.66 -13.34 20.38
CA LEU A 188 7.55 -14.75 20.77
C LEU A 188 8.21 -15.73 19.78
N GLY A 189 9.28 -15.31 19.09
CA GLY A 189 9.96 -16.11 18.05
C GLY A 189 9.37 -15.98 16.65
N PHE A 190 8.28 -15.24 16.48
CA PHE A 190 7.63 -15.00 15.19
C PHE A 190 8.09 -13.69 14.53
N THR A 191 8.18 -13.69 13.20
CA THR A 191 8.57 -12.51 12.39
C THR A 191 7.69 -12.32 11.16
N THR A 192 6.72 -13.21 10.93
CA THR A 192 5.85 -13.22 9.76
C THR A 192 4.43 -13.58 10.17
N ILE A 193 3.43 -13.08 9.43
CA ILE A 193 2.02 -13.45 9.61
C ILE A 193 1.49 -13.96 8.28
N LEU A 194 0.94 -15.18 8.25
CA LEU A 194 0.10 -15.65 7.16
C LEU A 194 -1.32 -15.12 7.38
N VAL A 195 -1.80 -14.33 6.43
CA VAL A 195 -3.17 -13.80 6.40
C VAL A 195 -3.97 -14.59 5.39
N VAL A 196 -5.09 -15.18 5.81
CA VAL A 196 -6.02 -15.88 4.92
C VAL A 196 -7.39 -15.25 5.02
N VAL A 197 -8.02 -14.89 3.91
CA VAL A 197 -9.29 -14.16 3.88
C VAL A 197 -10.30 -14.89 2.99
N ASP A 198 -11.52 -15.09 3.48
CA ASP A 198 -12.66 -15.53 2.68
C ASP A 198 -13.21 -14.36 1.83
N LEU A 199 -13.27 -14.53 0.51
CA LEU A 199 -13.75 -13.47 -0.38
C LEU A 199 -15.28 -13.30 -0.32
N PHE A 200 -16.02 -14.22 0.30
CA PHE A 200 -17.47 -14.06 0.47
C PHE A 200 -17.80 -13.24 1.72
N THR A 201 -17.53 -13.79 2.91
CA THR A 201 -17.86 -13.21 4.21
C THR A 201 -16.89 -12.13 4.67
N LYS A 202 -15.69 -12.08 4.07
CA LYS A 202 -14.53 -11.28 4.51
C LYS A 202 -13.92 -11.74 5.83
N MET A 203 -14.26 -12.94 6.30
CA MET A 203 -13.65 -13.50 7.50
C MET A 203 -12.17 -13.77 7.25
N ALA A 204 -11.32 -13.42 8.21
CA ALA A 204 -9.88 -13.57 8.11
C ALA A 204 -9.31 -14.43 9.24
N HIS A 205 -8.20 -15.12 8.94
CA HIS A 205 -7.34 -15.78 9.91
C HIS A 205 -5.95 -15.15 9.87
N PHE A 206 -5.39 -14.87 11.05
CA PHE A 206 -4.06 -14.28 11.24
C PHE A 206 -3.15 -15.28 11.97
N ILE A 207 -2.22 -15.89 11.24
CA ILE A 207 -1.45 -17.03 11.72
C ILE A 207 0.01 -16.60 11.86
N PRO A 208 0.60 -16.57 13.07
CA PRO A 208 2.00 -16.21 13.26
C PRO A 208 2.95 -17.28 12.73
N CYS A 209 4.08 -16.87 12.17
CA CYS A 209 5.11 -17.74 11.56
C CYS A 209 6.51 -17.28 12.01
N GLU A 210 7.42 -18.24 12.29
CA GLU A 210 8.78 -17.95 12.78
C GLU A 210 9.59 -17.13 11.78
N GLY A 211 9.31 -17.37 10.49
CA GLY A 211 9.72 -16.57 9.34
C GLY A 211 8.86 -16.93 8.15
N LEU A 212 9.31 -16.57 6.95
CA LEU A 212 8.60 -16.93 5.73
C LEU A 212 8.69 -18.45 5.49
N PRO A 213 7.57 -19.19 5.56
CA PRO A 213 7.59 -20.65 5.50
C PRO A 213 7.91 -21.14 4.08
N THR A 214 8.33 -22.41 3.99
CA THR A 214 8.36 -23.16 2.74
C THR A 214 6.94 -23.47 2.26
N ALA A 215 6.80 -23.89 1.00
CA ALA A 215 5.50 -24.29 0.46
C ALA A 215 4.84 -25.46 1.22
N LYS A 216 5.66 -26.37 1.79
CA LYS A 216 5.15 -27.49 2.59
C LYS A 216 4.64 -27.00 3.94
N GLU A 217 5.42 -26.21 4.64
CA GLU A 217 5.00 -25.61 5.93
C GLU A 217 3.77 -24.72 5.74
N THR A 218 3.68 -23.99 4.62
CA THR A 218 2.47 -23.23 4.27
C THR A 218 1.24 -24.14 4.15
N ALA A 219 1.39 -25.35 3.60
CA ALA A 219 0.29 -26.31 3.48
C ALA A 219 -0.11 -26.86 4.84
N ASP A 220 0.86 -27.11 5.72
CA ASP A 220 0.62 -27.57 7.08
C ASP A 220 -0.11 -26.48 7.90
N LEU A 221 0.29 -25.22 7.77
CA LEU A 221 -0.42 -24.08 8.38
C LEU A 221 -1.86 -23.97 7.86
N PHE A 222 -2.03 -24.08 6.54
CA PHE A 222 -3.36 -24.06 5.92
C PHE A 222 -4.25 -25.19 6.47
N LEU A 223 -3.70 -26.39 6.62
CA LEU A 223 -4.41 -27.54 7.19
C LEU A 223 -4.86 -27.27 8.63
N GLN A 224 -3.92 -26.80 9.45
CA GLN A 224 -4.10 -26.60 10.89
C GLN A 224 -5.05 -25.45 11.24
N HIS A 225 -5.06 -24.40 10.43
CA HIS A 225 -5.76 -23.16 10.80
C HIS A 225 -6.99 -22.86 9.93
N VAL A 226 -7.04 -23.36 8.69
CA VAL A 226 -8.11 -23.01 7.74
C VAL A 226 -8.95 -24.24 7.38
N PHE A 227 -8.33 -25.29 6.82
CA PHE A 227 -9.05 -26.49 6.37
C PHE A 227 -9.84 -27.13 7.51
N ARG A 228 -9.26 -27.25 8.71
CA ARG A 228 -9.96 -27.88 9.84
C ARG A 228 -11.26 -27.19 10.24
N LEU A 229 -11.42 -25.91 9.90
CA LEU A 229 -12.58 -25.10 10.24
C LEU A 229 -13.60 -25.06 9.08
N HIS A 230 -13.10 -24.96 7.85
CA HIS A 230 -13.93 -24.57 6.70
C HIS A 230 -13.90 -25.55 5.52
N GLY A 231 -13.01 -26.54 5.56
CA GLY A 231 -12.77 -27.49 4.48
C GLY A 231 -11.92 -26.92 3.34
N LEU A 232 -11.97 -27.57 2.17
CA LEU A 232 -11.20 -27.15 0.99
C LEU A 232 -11.93 -26.03 0.23
N PRO A 233 -11.23 -24.96 -0.16
CA PRO A 233 -11.75 -23.96 -1.08
C PRO A 233 -11.78 -24.53 -2.51
N LYS A 234 -12.61 -23.95 -3.38
CA LYS A 234 -12.54 -24.21 -4.82
C LYS A 234 -11.41 -23.46 -5.49
N SER A 235 -11.07 -22.26 -4.99
CA SER A 235 -10.01 -21.44 -5.57
C SER A 235 -9.25 -20.67 -4.50
N LEU A 236 -7.96 -20.51 -4.74
CA LEU A 236 -7.03 -19.78 -3.90
C LEU A 236 -6.37 -18.66 -4.71
N VAL A 237 -6.55 -17.43 -4.25
CA VAL A 237 -5.94 -16.22 -4.82
C VAL A 237 -4.72 -15.85 -4.00
N THR A 238 -3.54 -15.82 -4.60
CA THR A 238 -2.30 -15.46 -3.90
C THR A 238 -1.45 -14.53 -4.74
N ASP A 239 -0.47 -13.92 -4.12
CA ASP A 239 0.62 -13.29 -4.83
C ASP A 239 1.50 -14.32 -5.59
N ARG A 240 2.58 -13.82 -6.20
CA ARG A 240 3.57 -14.64 -6.92
C ARG A 240 4.71 -15.13 -6.00
N GLY A 241 4.50 -15.20 -4.69
CA GLY A 241 5.45 -15.74 -3.72
C GLY A 241 5.95 -17.12 -4.09
N SER A 242 7.20 -17.43 -3.71
CA SER A 242 7.86 -18.70 -4.06
C SER A 242 7.13 -19.91 -3.46
N GLN A 243 6.43 -19.72 -2.33
CA GLN A 243 5.58 -20.70 -1.66
C GLN A 243 4.46 -21.16 -2.58
N PHE A 244 3.72 -20.18 -3.13
CA PHE A 244 2.53 -20.42 -3.94
C PHE A 244 2.83 -20.78 -5.41
N THR A 245 4.07 -20.54 -5.86
CA THR A 245 4.51 -20.86 -7.22
C THR A 245 5.36 -22.14 -7.32
N SER A 246 5.70 -22.73 -6.17
CA SER A 246 6.53 -23.95 -6.08
C SER A 246 5.92 -25.16 -6.79
N ARG A 247 6.77 -26.12 -7.19
CA ARG A 247 6.33 -27.39 -7.78
C ARG A 247 5.45 -28.20 -6.82
N PHE A 248 5.81 -28.20 -5.54
CA PHE A 248 5.04 -28.85 -4.48
C PHE A 248 3.63 -28.27 -4.39
N TRP A 249 3.50 -26.94 -4.30
CA TRP A 249 2.21 -26.28 -4.16
C TRP A 249 1.30 -26.52 -5.37
N LYS A 250 1.85 -26.44 -6.58
CA LYS A 250 1.11 -26.75 -7.81
C LYS A 250 0.61 -28.19 -7.85
N ALA A 251 1.44 -29.15 -7.44
CA ALA A 251 1.05 -30.56 -7.38
C ALA A 251 -0.03 -30.79 -6.33
N LEU A 252 0.10 -30.20 -5.14
CA LEU A 252 -0.87 -30.28 -4.06
C LEU A 252 -2.23 -29.73 -4.49
N GLN A 253 -2.27 -28.52 -5.05
CA GLN A 253 -3.51 -27.92 -5.54
C GLN A 253 -4.21 -28.77 -6.60
N LYS A 254 -3.44 -29.34 -7.55
CA LYS A 254 -4.00 -30.24 -8.57
C LYS A 254 -4.62 -31.49 -7.96
N LEU A 255 -3.99 -32.08 -6.95
CA LEU A 255 -4.51 -33.27 -6.24
C LEU A 255 -5.76 -32.95 -5.43
N LEU A 256 -5.83 -31.74 -4.85
CA LEU A 256 -6.96 -31.27 -4.06
C LEU A 256 -8.09 -30.65 -4.90
N GLY A 257 -7.89 -30.48 -6.20
CA GLY A 257 -8.87 -29.83 -7.08
C GLY A 257 -9.04 -28.33 -6.84
N ILE A 258 -8.02 -27.65 -6.32
CA ILE A 258 -8.03 -26.21 -6.04
C ILE A 258 -7.54 -25.44 -7.27
N ASP A 259 -8.30 -24.45 -7.71
CA ASP A 259 -7.92 -23.52 -8.79
C ASP A 259 -7.01 -22.40 -8.27
N SER A 260 -5.75 -22.39 -8.72
CA SER A 260 -4.74 -21.39 -8.33
C SER A 260 -4.87 -20.12 -9.17
N ARG A 261 -5.07 -18.96 -8.51
CA ARG A 261 -5.17 -17.66 -9.18
C ARG A 261 -4.09 -16.72 -8.67
N LEU A 262 -2.99 -16.63 -9.41
CA LEU A 262 -1.86 -15.77 -9.05
C LEU A 262 -2.11 -14.32 -9.46
N SER A 263 -2.06 -13.38 -8.51
CA SER A 263 -2.15 -11.94 -8.76
C SER A 263 -0.95 -11.46 -9.58
N SER A 264 -1.18 -10.58 -10.56
CA SER A 264 -0.13 -9.99 -11.41
C SER A 264 0.90 -9.22 -10.58
N ALA A 265 2.19 -9.44 -10.87
CA ALA A 265 3.26 -8.64 -10.29
C ALA A 265 2.99 -7.15 -10.57
N HIS A 266 3.05 -6.32 -9.53
CA HIS A 266 2.79 -4.87 -9.60
C HIS A 266 1.36 -4.46 -10.00
N HIS A 267 0.35 -5.34 -9.86
CA HIS A 267 -1.06 -4.97 -9.98
C HIS A 267 -1.80 -5.28 -8.66
N PRO A 268 -1.80 -4.35 -7.68
CA PRO A 268 -2.48 -4.51 -6.39
C PRO A 268 -3.99 -4.75 -6.52
N GLN A 269 -4.56 -4.48 -7.69
CA GLN A 269 -5.98 -4.57 -7.95
C GLN A 269 -6.58 -5.99 -7.84
N THR A 270 -5.80 -7.04 -8.11
CA THR A 270 -6.28 -8.43 -7.98
C THR A 270 -6.25 -8.93 -6.54
N ASP A 271 -5.35 -8.38 -5.72
CA ASP A 271 -5.16 -8.75 -4.31
C ASP A 271 -5.58 -7.64 -3.31
N GLY A 272 -6.27 -6.61 -3.82
CA GLY A 272 -6.61 -5.42 -3.04
C GLY A 272 -7.59 -5.68 -1.89
N GLN A 273 -8.11 -6.90 -1.75
CA GLN A 273 -8.85 -7.32 -0.57
C GLN A 273 -7.91 -7.71 0.56
N THR A 274 -6.93 -8.58 0.30
CA THR A 274 -5.93 -8.98 1.28
C THR A 274 -5.09 -7.78 1.71
N GLU A 275 -4.72 -6.91 0.76
CA GLU A 275 -4.00 -5.66 1.07
C GLU A 275 -4.75 -4.77 2.08
N ARG A 276 -6.08 -4.63 1.93
CA ARG A 276 -6.90 -3.86 2.90
C ARG A 276 -7.01 -4.57 4.24
N THR A 277 -7.11 -5.88 4.24
CA THR A 277 -7.12 -6.69 5.48
C THR A 277 -5.79 -6.49 6.22
N ASN A 278 -4.66 -6.59 5.52
CA ASN A 278 -3.32 -6.37 6.07
C ASN A 278 -3.20 -4.96 6.65
N ALA A 279 -3.63 -3.92 5.91
CA ALA A 279 -3.61 -2.54 6.40
C ALA A 279 -4.45 -2.35 7.68
N THR A 280 -5.59 -3.05 7.79
CA THR A 280 -6.44 -3.00 8.99
C THR A 280 -5.79 -3.71 10.17
N LEU A 281 -5.17 -4.87 9.93
CA LEU A 281 -4.40 -5.60 10.94
C LEU A 281 -3.20 -4.77 11.43
N GLU A 282 -2.41 -4.19 10.53
CA GLU A 282 -1.30 -3.30 10.89
C GLU A 282 -1.78 -2.11 11.72
N GLN A 283 -2.91 -1.50 11.34
CA GLN A 283 -3.49 -0.40 12.10
C GLN A 283 -3.90 -0.84 13.50
N TYR A 284 -4.52 -2.02 13.65
CA TYR A 284 -4.83 -2.59 14.96
C TYR A 284 -3.55 -2.78 15.79
N LEU A 285 -2.53 -3.43 15.21
CA LEU A 285 -1.28 -3.69 15.92
C LEU A 285 -0.61 -2.38 16.35
N ARG A 286 -0.52 -1.36 15.48
CA ARG A 286 0.01 -0.03 15.83
C ARG A 286 -0.68 0.61 17.04
N CYS A 287 -1.94 0.30 17.29
CA CYS A 287 -2.69 0.83 18.44
C CYS A 287 -2.39 0.08 19.76
N TYR A 288 -2.03 -1.20 19.71
CA TYR A 288 -1.99 -2.07 20.90
C TYR A 288 -0.62 -2.70 21.19
N VAL A 289 0.32 -2.67 20.25
CA VAL A 289 1.69 -3.11 20.52
C VAL A 289 2.33 -2.22 21.58
N ASN A 290 3.16 -2.84 22.42
CA ASN A 290 3.95 -2.10 23.39
C ASN A 290 5.06 -1.29 22.71
N TYR A 291 5.78 -0.47 23.49
CA TYR A 291 6.89 0.35 22.97
C TYR A 291 8.00 -0.49 22.32
N GLN A 292 8.23 -1.71 22.79
CA GLN A 292 9.28 -2.62 22.30
C GLN A 292 8.86 -3.39 21.03
N GLN A 293 7.57 -3.36 20.67
CA GLN A 293 6.97 -4.06 19.54
C GLN A 293 7.19 -5.59 19.55
N ASP A 294 7.39 -6.19 20.72
CA ASP A 294 7.70 -7.62 20.88
C ASP A 294 6.50 -8.46 21.35
N ASN A 295 5.30 -7.86 21.45
CA ASN A 295 4.07 -8.51 21.91
C ASN A 295 2.99 -8.65 20.83
N TRP A 296 3.25 -8.35 19.56
CA TRP A 296 2.22 -8.41 18.52
C TRP A 296 1.67 -9.83 18.30
N ALA A 297 2.49 -10.87 18.48
CA ALA A 297 2.06 -12.25 18.24
C ALA A 297 0.96 -12.69 19.23
N SER A 298 1.03 -12.24 20.48
CA SER A 298 -0.01 -12.54 21.48
C SER A 298 -1.31 -11.75 21.27
N LEU A 299 -1.25 -10.67 20.49
CA LEU A 299 -2.41 -9.85 20.14
C LEU A 299 -3.20 -10.40 18.95
N LEU A 300 -2.64 -11.32 18.15
CA LEU A 300 -3.29 -11.83 16.95
C LEU A 300 -4.67 -12.47 17.19
N PRO A 301 -4.89 -13.29 18.24
CA PRO A 301 -6.23 -13.82 18.50
C PRO A 301 -7.27 -12.71 18.76
N LEU A 302 -6.87 -11.65 19.46
CA LEU A 302 -7.76 -10.50 19.73
C LEU A 302 -7.95 -9.63 18.49
N SER A 303 -6.91 -9.45 17.67
CA SER A 303 -7.02 -8.69 16.42
C SER A 303 -7.90 -9.43 15.41
N GLU A 304 -7.77 -10.75 15.29
CA GLU A 304 -8.63 -11.59 14.45
C GLU A 304 -10.08 -11.51 14.91
N PHE A 305 -10.34 -11.64 16.22
CA PHE A 305 -11.67 -11.48 16.78
C PHE A 305 -12.25 -10.08 16.49
N ALA A 306 -11.49 -9.02 16.77
CA ALA A 306 -11.94 -7.65 16.56
C ALA A 306 -12.22 -7.36 15.07
N PHE A 307 -11.35 -7.84 14.18
CA PHE A 307 -11.53 -7.70 12.73
C PHE A 307 -12.79 -8.44 12.26
N ASN A 308 -12.96 -9.69 12.67
CA ASN A 308 -14.09 -10.52 12.24
C ASN A 308 -15.42 -10.09 12.86
N ASN A 309 -15.40 -9.45 14.03
CA ASN A 309 -16.60 -8.90 14.67
C ASN A 309 -16.97 -7.48 14.16
N GLY A 310 -16.04 -6.79 13.52
CA GLY A 310 -16.28 -5.46 12.95
C GLY A 310 -17.02 -5.52 11.62
N ALA A 311 -18.01 -4.64 11.44
CA ALA A 311 -18.75 -4.56 10.17
C ALA A 311 -17.83 -4.17 9.01
N GLN A 312 -17.90 -4.92 7.91
CA GLN A 312 -17.11 -4.65 6.71
C GLN A 312 -17.85 -3.73 5.75
N ASN A 313 -17.13 -2.75 5.19
CA ASN A 313 -17.73 -1.77 4.28
C ASN A 313 -18.31 -2.39 3.01
N SER A 314 -17.80 -3.54 2.58
CA SER A 314 -18.20 -4.24 1.35
C SER A 314 -19.46 -5.08 1.53
N THR A 315 -19.59 -5.80 2.65
CA THR A 315 -20.74 -6.66 2.97
C THR A 315 -21.81 -5.93 3.78
N LYS A 316 -21.48 -4.79 4.39
CA LYS A 316 -22.29 -4.07 5.39
C LYS A 316 -22.60 -4.89 6.63
N GLU A 317 -21.86 -5.97 6.85
CA GLU A 317 -22.08 -6.95 7.90
C GLU A 317 -20.76 -7.37 8.53
N ALA A 318 -20.80 -7.83 9.78
CA ALA A 318 -19.65 -8.42 10.46
C ALA A 318 -19.30 -9.78 9.82
N PRO A 319 -18.04 -10.06 9.47
CA PRO A 319 -17.63 -11.36 8.95
C PRO A 319 -18.06 -12.54 9.82
N PHE A 320 -18.03 -12.39 11.15
CA PHE A 320 -18.50 -13.41 12.09
C PHE A 320 -19.96 -13.77 11.87
N PHE A 321 -20.83 -12.76 11.73
CA PHE A 321 -22.24 -12.96 11.47
C PHE A 321 -22.48 -13.52 10.07
N ALA A 322 -21.80 -12.98 9.05
CA ALA A 322 -21.91 -13.47 7.69
C ALA A 322 -21.47 -14.94 7.54
N ASN A 323 -20.52 -15.40 8.36
CA ASN A 323 -20.02 -16.77 8.34
C ASN A 323 -20.82 -17.75 9.21
N TYR A 324 -21.17 -17.35 10.44
CA TYR A 324 -21.77 -18.25 11.43
C TYR A 324 -23.26 -17.99 11.71
N GLY A 325 -23.82 -16.87 11.23
CA GLY A 325 -25.22 -16.49 11.44
C GLY A 325 -25.52 -15.86 12.80
N PHE A 326 -24.50 -15.50 13.60
CA PHE A 326 -24.68 -14.83 14.89
C PHE A 326 -23.52 -13.87 15.21
N HIS A 327 -23.80 -12.86 16.02
CA HIS A 327 -22.76 -11.98 16.58
C HIS A 327 -22.19 -12.58 17.87
N PRO A 328 -20.86 -12.72 17.99
CA PRO A 328 -20.24 -13.26 19.19
C PRO A 328 -20.41 -12.29 20.37
N ARG A 329 -20.70 -12.83 21.56
CA ARG A 329 -20.73 -12.05 22.80
C ARG A 329 -19.31 -11.93 23.36
N PHE A 330 -18.88 -10.72 23.69
CA PHE A 330 -17.59 -10.46 24.33
C PHE A 330 -17.66 -9.56 25.57
N PHE A 331 -18.85 -9.04 25.89
CA PHE A 331 -19.19 -8.49 27.20
C PHE A 331 -20.31 -9.31 27.84
N PRO A 332 -20.34 -9.46 29.18
CA PRO A 332 -21.52 -9.93 29.87
C PRO A 332 -22.71 -9.00 29.54
N PRO A 333 -23.93 -9.53 29.43
CA PRO A 333 -25.09 -8.73 29.02
C PRO A 333 -25.32 -7.57 29.99
N VAL A 334 -25.19 -6.35 29.49
CA VAL A 334 -25.81 -5.16 30.07
C VAL A 334 -27.19 -5.10 29.43
N VAL A 335 -28.19 -5.60 30.14
CA VAL A 335 -29.55 -5.82 29.62
C VAL A 335 -30.17 -4.52 29.08
N GLU A 336 -30.82 -4.59 27.91
CA GLU A 336 -32.16 -4.01 27.67
C GLU A 336 -32.80 -4.67 26.43
N ALA A 337 -34.09 -5.02 26.55
CA ALA A 337 -34.87 -5.73 25.54
C ALA A 337 -35.17 -4.83 24.32
N SER A 338 -35.21 -5.42 23.12
CA SER A 338 -35.46 -4.72 21.86
C SER A 338 -36.96 -4.71 21.51
N GLU A 339 -37.51 -3.58 21.07
CA GLU A 339 -38.94 -3.41 20.71
C GLU A 339 -39.30 -3.86 19.27
N VAL A 340 -38.49 -4.72 18.62
CA VAL A 340 -38.71 -5.13 17.22
C VAL A 340 -39.14 -6.61 17.12
N PRO A 341 -40.43 -6.91 16.83
CA PRO A 341 -40.96 -8.28 16.84
C PRO A 341 -40.32 -9.25 15.84
N ALA A 342 -39.83 -8.76 14.70
CA ALA A 342 -39.13 -9.60 13.72
C ALA A 342 -37.74 -10.03 14.20
N ALA A 343 -37.06 -9.18 14.98
CA ALA A 343 -35.81 -9.53 15.62
C ALA A 343 -36.05 -10.48 16.81
N GLU A 344 -37.15 -10.31 17.54
CA GLU A 344 -37.58 -11.25 18.59
C GLU A 344 -37.92 -12.64 18.04
N ASN A 345 -38.60 -12.75 16.89
CA ASN A 345 -38.93 -14.05 16.28
C ASN A 345 -37.67 -14.82 15.84
N TRP A 346 -36.69 -14.14 15.23
CA TRP A 346 -35.41 -14.76 14.86
C TRP A 346 -34.59 -15.14 16.10
N LEU A 347 -34.60 -14.31 17.15
CA LEU A 347 -33.98 -14.61 18.42
C LEU A 347 -34.65 -15.83 19.08
N GLN A 348 -35.97 -15.92 19.03
CA GLN A 348 -36.75 -17.06 19.54
C GLN A 348 -36.41 -18.37 18.81
N GLU A 349 -36.23 -18.35 17.49
CA GLU A 349 -35.79 -19.53 16.74
C GLU A 349 -34.39 -19.99 17.17
N LEU A 350 -33.43 -19.06 17.30
CA LEU A 350 -32.09 -19.38 17.79
C LEU A 350 -32.07 -19.83 19.25
N THR A 351 -32.88 -19.20 20.12
CA THR A 351 -33.04 -19.61 21.53
C THR A 351 -33.68 -20.99 21.62
N ALA A 352 -34.69 -21.30 20.81
CA ALA A 352 -35.31 -22.63 20.77
C ALA A 352 -34.32 -23.72 20.34
N VAL A 353 -33.44 -23.44 19.36
CA VAL A 353 -32.37 -24.36 18.97
C VAL A 353 -31.35 -24.54 20.11
N GLN A 354 -30.98 -23.46 20.80
CA GLN A 354 -30.06 -23.55 21.94
C GLN A 354 -30.67 -24.29 23.14
N GLU A 355 -31.95 -24.09 23.42
CA GLU A 355 -32.69 -24.82 24.46
C GLU A 355 -32.82 -26.31 24.12
N LEU A 356 -33.12 -26.64 22.86
CA LEU A 356 -33.12 -28.02 22.38
C LEU A 356 -31.75 -28.68 22.55
N LEU A 357 -30.67 -27.96 22.22
CA LEU A 357 -29.30 -28.46 22.43
C LEU A 357 -28.98 -28.67 23.91
N HIS A 358 -29.40 -27.75 24.79
CA HIS A 358 -29.27 -27.94 26.23
C HIS A 358 -30.02 -29.19 26.72
N GLN A 359 -31.27 -29.38 26.31
CA GLN A 359 -32.06 -30.56 26.66
C GLN A 359 -31.41 -31.87 26.17
N GLN A 360 -30.89 -31.88 24.94
CA GLN A 360 -30.19 -33.05 24.41
C GLN A 360 -28.87 -33.34 25.14
N LEU A 361 -28.12 -32.31 25.52
CA LEU A 361 -26.91 -32.47 26.32
C LEU A 361 -27.22 -32.98 27.73
N ASP A 362 -28.29 -32.52 28.35
CA ASP A 362 -28.71 -33.01 29.67
C ASP A 362 -29.20 -34.46 29.60
N GLN A 363 -29.98 -34.81 28.58
CA GLN A 363 -30.37 -36.20 28.32
C GLN A 363 -29.14 -37.11 28.12
N ALA A 364 -28.15 -36.66 27.35
CA ALA A 364 -26.90 -37.40 27.15
C ALA A 364 -26.10 -37.56 28.46
N LYS A 365 -26.07 -36.56 29.34
CA LYS A 365 -25.48 -36.68 30.68
C LYS A 365 -26.24 -37.69 31.54
N GLU A 366 -27.57 -37.68 31.50
CA GLU A 366 -28.42 -38.60 32.24
C GLU A 366 -28.17 -40.05 31.78
N ASP A 367 -28.08 -40.27 30.48
CA ASP A 367 -27.81 -41.59 29.90
C ASP A 367 -26.39 -42.07 30.23
N TYR A 368 -25.40 -41.17 30.16
CA TYR A 368 -24.04 -41.44 30.62
C TYR A 368 -24.02 -41.81 32.10
N LYS A 369 -24.75 -41.07 32.95
CA LYS A 369 -24.90 -41.36 34.38
C LYS A 369 -25.55 -42.71 34.61
N ARG A 370 -26.66 -43.04 33.95
CA ARG A 370 -27.33 -44.35 34.09
C ARG A 370 -26.38 -45.50 33.73
N HIS A 371 -25.59 -45.35 32.67
CA HIS A 371 -24.62 -46.36 32.25
C HIS A 371 -23.43 -46.46 33.22
N ALA A 372 -22.96 -45.34 33.77
CA ALA A 372 -21.89 -45.35 34.77
C ALA A 372 -22.37 -45.94 36.11
N ASP A 373 -23.58 -45.58 36.54
CA ASP A 373 -24.19 -46.01 37.80
C ASP A 373 -24.58 -47.49 37.78
N SER A 374 -24.88 -48.09 36.62
CA SER A 374 -25.12 -49.53 36.50
C SER A 374 -23.92 -50.39 36.89
N HIS A 375 -22.71 -49.80 36.88
CA HIS A 375 -21.46 -50.45 37.28
C HIS A 375 -20.94 -49.96 38.65
N ARG A 376 -21.75 -49.18 39.40
CA ARG A 376 -21.36 -48.59 40.68
C ARG A 376 -22.36 -48.96 41.78
N GLN A 377 -21.92 -48.88 43.02
CA GLN A 377 -22.76 -49.06 44.21
C GLN A 377 -22.85 -47.72 44.95
N PRO A 378 -23.97 -47.44 45.66
CA PRO A 378 -24.05 -46.30 46.55
C PRO A 378 -22.88 -46.28 47.52
N GLY A 379 -22.21 -45.13 47.66
CA GLY A 379 -21.18 -44.95 48.66
C GLY A 379 -21.77 -44.97 50.08
N PRO A 380 -20.97 -45.26 51.11
CA PRO A 380 -21.42 -45.13 52.50
C PRO A 380 -21.82 -43.67 52.80
N GLU A 381 -22.87 -43.48 53.61
CA GLU A 381 -23.22 -42.16 54.15
C GLU A 381 -22.11 -41.70 55.11
N ILE A 382 -21.37 -40.67 54.71
CA ILE A 382 -20.33 -40.04 55.53
C ILE A 382 -20.90 -38.75 56.09
N LYS A 383 -20.92 -38.61 57.41
CA LYS A 383 -21.38 -37.41 58.12
C LYS A 383 -20.21 -36.51 58.47
N VAL A 384 -20.48 -35.22 58.59
CA VAL A 384 -19.50 -34.24 59.07
C VAL A 384 -19.06 -34.63 60.48
N GLY A 385 -17.77 -35.00 60.64
CA GLY A 385 -17.20 -35.53 61.89
C GLY A 385 -16.70 -36.96 61.79
N ASP A 386 -17.08 -37.71 60.75
CA ASP A 386 -16.62 -39.08 60.54
C ASP A 386 -15.14 -39.11 60.12
N ARG A 387 -14.40 -40.08 60.65
CA ARG A 387 -13.01 -40.33 60.25
C ARG A 387 -12.98 -41.32 59.09
N VAL A 388 -12.52 -40.87 57.93
CA VAL A 388 -12.37 -41.69 56.71
C VAL A 388 -10.91 -41.96 56.40
N TRP A 389 -10.61 -43.14 55.86
CA TRP A 389 -9.27 -43.48 55.39
C TRP A 389 -9.03 -42.86 54.02
N LEU A 390 -7.96 -42.06 53.91
CA LEU A 390 -7.56 -41.41 52.66
C LEU A 390 -6.70 -42.38 51.83
N SER A 391 -7.11 -42.67 50.59
CA SER A 391 -6.28 -43.43 49.66
C SER A 391 -5.16 -42.56 49.12
N THR A 392 -3.91 -42.99 49.29
CA THR A 392 -2.72 -42.27 48.81
C THR A 392 -2.43 -42.49 47.33
N ARG A 393 -3.22 -43.31 46.63
CA ARG A 393 -2.97 -43.77 45.26
C ARG A 393 -2.99 -42.64 44.20
N PHE A 394 -3.62 -41.51 44.51
CA PHE A 394 -3.76 -40.35 43.63
C PHE A 394 -3.40 -39.03 44.34
N LEU A 395 -2.68 -39.09 45.46
CA LEU A 395 -2.16 -37.88 46.07
C LEU A 395 -0.96 -37.37 45.25
N PRO A 396 -0.88 -36.05 44.97
CA PRO A 396 0.31 -35.47 44.36
C PRO A 396 1.51 -35.76 45.26
N SER A 397 2.59 -36.26 44.67
CA SER A 397 3.87 -36.53 45.33
C SER A 397 4.57 -35.27 45.80
#